data_AF-A0A229T019-F1
#
_entry.id   AF-A0A229T019-F1
#
_cell.length_a   1.000
_cell.length_b   1.000
_cell.length_c   1.000
_cell.angle_alpha   90.00
_cell.angle_beta   90.00
_cell.angle_gamma   90.00
#
_symmetry.space_group_name_H-M   'P 1'
#
loop_
_entity.id
_entity.type
_entity.pdbx_description
1 polymer ?
#
loop_
_entity_poly.entity_id
_entity_poly.type
_entity_poly.pdbx_seq_one_letter_code
_entity_poly.pdbx_strand_id
1 'polypeptide(L)'
;MTRVSKHPELPEHAELVDRLKEVRAAALEHARIARELARERRRLIDTLLAAGFSQADLARELGVSRQAIQKMAAVGEDGPRR
;
A
#
# COMPACT_ATOMS: atom_id res chain seq x y z
N MET A 1 27.44 -20.46 23.41
CA MET A 1 26.78 -19.17 23.66
C MET A 1 25.27 -19.38 23.56
N THR A 2 24.60 -19.48 24.70
CA THR A 2 23.16 -19.79 24.78
C THR A 2 22.37 -18.55 24.32
N ARG A 3 21.55 -18.70 23.27
CA ARG A 3 20.63 -17.65 22.83
C ARG A 3 19.62 -17.44 23.95
N VAL A 4 19.75 -16.34 24.69
CA VAL A 4 18.72 -15.94 25.65
C VAL A 4 17.50 -15.55 24.84
N SER A 5 16.59 -16.51 24.65
CA SER A 5 15.24 -16.24 24.16
C SER A 5 14.56 -15.38 25.21
N LYS A 6 14.65 -14.05 25.06
CA LYS A 6 13.85 -13.11 25.85
C LYS A 6 12.39 -13.44 25.56
N HIS A 7 11.76 -14.20 26.45
CA HIS A 7 10.34 -14.49 26.34
C HIS A 7 9.60 -13.16 26.55
N PRO A 8 8.74 -12.73 25.61
CA PRO A 8 7.98 -11.49 25.73
C PRO A 8 6.97 -11.50 26.91
N GLU A 9 6.86 -12.63 27.59
CA GLU A 9 6.02 -12.89 28.77
C GLU A 9 6.57 -12.27 30.07
N LEU A 10 7.73 -11.59 30.04
CA LEU A 10 8.17 -10.80 31.19
C LEU A 10 7.19 -9.63 31.39
N PRO A 11 6.61 -9.44 32.59
CA PRO A 11 5.65 -8.37 32.88
C PRO A 11 6.12 -6.99 32.42
N GLU A 12 7.44 -6.76 32.46
CA GLU A 12 8.12 -5.52 32.07
C GLU A 12 7.91 -5.11 30.60
N HIS A 13 7.47 -6.02 29.73
CA HIS A 13 7.29 -5.74 28.29
C HIS A 13 5.89 -6.08 27.75
N ALA A 14 4.98 -6.59 28.58
CA ALA A 14 3.65 -7.00 28.16
C ALA A 14 2.88 -5.84 27.50
N GLU A 15 2.91 -4.65 28.11
CA GLU A 15 2.26 -3.44 27.57
C GLU A 15 2.81 -3.03 26.20
N LEU A 16 4.14 -3.12 26.00
CA LEU A 16 4.77 -2.81 24.71
C LEU A 16 4.40 -3.82 23.63
N VAL A 17 4.30 -5.10 24.00
CA VAL A 17 3.90 -6.17 23.08
C VAL A 17 2.43 -6.02 22.68
N ASP A 18 1.55 -5.66 23.62
CA ASP A 18 0.15 -5.41 23.31
C ASP A 18 -0.02 -4.17 22.44
N ARG A 19 0.72 -3.08 22.74
CA ARG A 19 0.75 -1.91 21.87
C ARG A 19 1.28 -2.24 20.47
N LEU A 20 2.29 -3.10 20.36
CA LEU A 20 2.81 -3.55 19.07
C LEU A 20 1.76 -4.32 18.27
N LYS A 21 0.97 -5.19 18.91
CA LYS A 21 -0.12 -5.92 18.25
C LYS A 21 -1.17 -4.96 17.69
N GLU A 22 -1.57 -3.95 18.47
CA GLU A 22 -2.52 -2.92 18.05
C GLU A 22 -2.02 -2.13 16.84
N VAL A 23 -0.79 -1.61 16.91
CA VAL A 23 -0.18 -0.83 15.83
C VAL A 23 -0.04 -1.70 14.58
N ARG A 24 0.37 -2.96 14.73
CA ARG A 24 0.46 -3.90 13.61
C ARG A 24 -0.90 -4.15 12.97
N ALA A 25 -1.95 -4.34 13.76
CA ALA A 25 -3.31 -4.53 13.24
C ALA A 25 -3.77 -3.30 12.43
N ALA A 26 -3.56 -2.09 12.97
CA ALA A 26 -3.87 -0.85 12.26
C ALA A 26 -3.07 -0.70 10.95
N ALA A 27 -1.77 -1.02 10.98
CA ALA A 27 -0.92 -0.96 9.79
C ALA A 27 -1.37 -1.95 8.71
N LEU A 28 -1.80 -3.16 9.08
CA LEU A 28 -2.34 -4.13 8.14
C LEU A 28 -3.65 -3.65 7.51
N GLU A 29 -4.54 -3.06 8.30
CA GLU A 29 -5.79 -2.54 7.80
C GLU A 29 -5.57 -1.37 6.84
N HIS A 30 -4.71 -0.41 7.20
CA HIS A 30 -4.33 0.68 6.31
C HIS A 30 -3.65 0.16 5.02
N ALA A 31 -2.83 -0.88 5.11
CA ALA A 31 -2.25 -1.51 3.93
C ALA A 31 -3.32 -2.17 3.03
N ARG A 32 -4.36 -2.77 3.62
CA ARG A 32 -5.51 -3.32 2.86
C ARG A 32 -6.25 -2.21 2.12
N ILE A 33 -6.61 -1.14 2.83
CA ILE A 33 -7.30 0.04 2.27
C ILE A 33 -6.46 0.67 1.15
N ALA A 34 -5.16 0.87 1.37
CA ALA A 34 -4.26 1.43 0.37
C ALA A 34 -4.21 0.59 -0.92
N ARG A 35 -4.22 -0.75 -0.80
CA ARG A 35 -4.27 -1.66 -1.95
C ARG A 35 -5.60 -1.55 -2.70
N GLU A 36 -6.71 -1.41 -1.98
CA GLU A 36 -8.04 -1.25 -2.58
C GLU A 36 -8.14 0.05 -3.38
N LEU A 37 -7.75 1.16 -2.77
CA LEU A 37 -7.70 2.47 -3.41
C LEU A 37 -6.74 2.50 -4.59
N ALA A 38 -5.60 1.79 -4.52
CA ALA A 38 -4.67 1.69 -5.64
C ALA A 38 -5.29 0.96 -6.85
N ARG A 39 -6.05 -0.12 -6.61
CA ARG A 39 -6.79 -0.82 -7.67
C ARG A 39 -7.92 0.04 -8.23
N GLU A 40 -8.63 0.75 -7.39
CA GLU A 40 -9.69 1.67 -7.81
C GLU A 40 -9.13 2.81 -8.68
N ARG A 41 -8.05 3.44 -8.24
CA ARG A 41 -7.35 4.47 -9.01
C ARG A 41 -6.93 3.96 -10.38
N ARG A 42 -6.40 2.74 -10.46
CA ARG A 42 -6.09 2.11 -11.76
C ARG A 42 -7.34 2.01 -12.65
N ARG A 43 -8.44 1.44 -12.13
CA ARG A 43 -9.70 1.30 -12.90
C ARG A 43 -10.22 2.65 -13.41
N LEU A 44 -10.12 3.70 -12.60
CA LEU A 44 -10.51 5.05 -13.00
C LEU A 44 -9.61 5.60 -14.10
N ILE A 45 -8.29 5.43 -13.99
CA ILE A 45 -7.34 5.80 -15.04
C ILE A 45 -7.68 5.06 -16.35
N ASP A 46 -7.88 3.75 -16.29
CA ASP A 46 -8.19 2.93 -17.48
C ASP A 46 -9.50 3.39 -18.14
N THR A 47 -10.52 3.72 -17.33
CA THR A 47 -11.81 4.24 -17.82
C THR A 47 -11.65 5.58 -18.53
N LEU A 48 -10.84 6.49 -17.99
CA LEU A 48 -10.57 7.80 -18.59
C LEU A 48 -9.77 7.68 -19.88
N LEU A 49 -8.76 6.79 -19.91
CA LEU A 49 -8.01 6.50 -21.14
C LEU A 49 -8.92 5.93 -22.22
N ALA A 50 -9.84 5.03 -21.87
CA ALA A 50 -10.85 4.48 -22.79
C ALA A 50 -11.84 5.54 -23.31
N ALA A 51 -12.11 6.59 -22.52
CA ALA A 51 -12.91 7.75 -22.93
C ALA A 51 -12.15 8.76 -23.81
N GLY A 52 -10.87 8.49 -24.13
CA GLY A 52 -10.06 9.32 -25.04
C GLY A 52 -9.16 10.35 -24.36
N PHE A 53 -9.11 10.38 -23.03
CA PHE A 53 -8.14 11.24 -22.33
C PHE A 53 -6.73 10.71 -22.54
N SER A 54 -5.75 11.61 -22.72
CA SER A 54 -4.35 11.21 -22.73
C SER A 54 -3.77 11.13 -21.31
N GLN A 55 -2.74 10.32 -21.10
CA GLN A 55 -2.00 10.31 -19.83
C GLN A 55 -1.42 11.70 -19.48
N ALA A 56 -1.14 12.54 -20.47
CA ALA A 56 -0.64 13.89 -20.24
C ALA A 56 -1.74 14.82 -19.69
N ASP A 57 -3.00 14.63 -20.14
CA ASP A 57 -4.15 15.34 -19.58
C ASP A 57 -4.36 14.97 -18.12
N LEU A 58 -4.37 13.66 -17.83
CA LEU A 58 -4.53 13.16 -16.47
C LEU A 58 -3.41 13.62 -15.54
N ALA A 59 -2.17 13.64 -16.03
CA ALA A 59 -1.02 14.12 -15.27
C ALA A 59 -1.15 15.61 -14.90
N ARG A 60 -1.55 16.45 -15.86
CA ARG A 60 -1.80 17.88 -15.65
C ARG A 60 -2.90 18.10 -14.63
N GLU A 61 -4.02 17.40 -14.78
CA GLU A 61 -5.18 17.53 -13.89
C GLU A 61 -4.84 17.14 -12.44
N LEU A 62 -4.10 16.05 -12.26
CA LEU A 62 -3.73 15.55 -10.94
C LEU A 62 -2.48 16.22 -10.34
N GLY A 63 -1.83 17.15 -11.06
CA GLY A 63 -0.61 17.80 -10.60
C GLY A 63 0.58 16.84 -10.43
N VAL A 64 0.65 15.78 -11.25
CA VAL A 64 1.70 14.75 -11.18
C VAL A 64 2.43 14.62 -12.52
N SER A 65 3.53 13.86 -12.54
CA SER A 65 4.20 13.54 -13.79
C SER A 65 3.45 12.48 -14.59
N ARG A 66 3.63 12.48 -15.92
CA ARG A 66 3.12 11.40 -16.79
C ARG A 66 3.63 10.03 -16.34
N GLN A 67 4.87 9.95 -15.86
CA GLN A 67 5.44 8.72 -15.32
C GLN A 67 4.69 8.24 -14.07
N ALA A 68 4.18 9.14 -13.23
CA ALA A 68 3.35 8.76 -12.09
C ALA A 68 2.04 8.10 -12.57
N ILE A 69 1.37 8.66 -13.58
CA ILE A 69 0.16 8.05 -14.18
C ILE A 69 0.48 6.66 -14.73
N GLN A 70 1.60 6.50 -15.46
CA GLN A 70 2.03 5.20 -15.97
C GLN A 70 2.22 4.16 -14.85
N LYS A 71 2.88 4.55 -13.75
CA LYS A 71 3.07 3.66 -12.58
C LYS A 71 1.73 3.30 -11.93
N MET A 72 0.78 4.24 -11.87
CA MET A 72 -0.55 4.01 -11.31
C MET A 72 -1.39 3.07 -12.18
N ALA A 73 -1.29 3.17 -13.51
CA ALA A 73 -1.94 2.27 -14.45
C ALA A 73 -1.37 0.84 -14.40
N ALA A 74 -0.07 0.70 -14.17
CA ALA A 74 0.61 -0.61 -14.08
C ALA A 74 0.38 -1.35 -12.74
N VAL A 75 -0.35 -0.78 -11.78
CA VAL A 75 -0.58 -1.42 -10.48
C VAL A 75 -1.31 -2.77 -10.66
N GLY A 76 -0.68 -3.84 -10.19
CA GLY A 76 -1.23 -5.19 -10.25
C GLY A 76 -1.00 -5.93 -11.58
N GLU A 77 -0.25 -5.36 -12.53
CA GLU A 77 0.25 -6.11 -13.70
C GLU A 77 1.46 -6.99 -13.34
N ASP A 78 2.14 -6.67 -12.25
CA ASP A 78 3.12 -7.55 -11.59
C ASP A 78 2.39 -8.64 -10.78
N GLY A 79 1.97 -9.72 -11.44
CA GLY A 79 1.68 -11.02 -10.80
C GLY A 79 2.91 -11.56 -10.05
N PRO A 80 2.75 -12.54 -9.13
CA PRO A 80 3.51 -12.62 -7.88
C PRO A 80 5.02 -12.74 -8.09
N ARG A 81 5.79 -11.76 -7.63
CA ARG A 81 7.18 -12.00 -7.26
C ARG A 81 7.15 -12.72 -5.91
N ARG A 82 7.45 -14.02 -5.99
CA ARG A 82 7.60 -15.00 -4.91
C ARG A 82 8.38 -14.46 -3.71
#